data_AF-A0A2S6NB02-F1
#
_entry.id   AF-A0A2S6NB02-F1
#
_cell.length_a   1.000
_cell.length_b   1.000
_cell.length_c   1.000
_cell.angle_alpha   90.00
_cell.angle_beta   90.00
_cell.angle_gamma   90.00
#
_symmetry.space_group_name_H-M   'P 1'
#
loop_
_entity.id
_entity.type
_entity.pdbx_description
1 polymer ?
#
loop_
_entity_poly.entity_id
_entity_poly.type
_entity_poly.pdbx_seq_one_letter_code
_entity_poly.pdbx_strand_id
1 'polypeptide(L)'
;MIAMKQVLIPAAFNPAARTVDFSNVSGFVPARLLAIVNSSARAVIYDPTSFGLGITSISGSVITLQANVAAQGASDRVIAFYDDGKSAATAAMQPALNADGGALSHVTNFPSTQTIAGAVTATDGGAPITGATLPTGGSGLTGWLSAIWSKLSGTLAVSWTGQSVAATQSGAWSVSVSNLPTTQAISATSLPLPSGAATAVNQPVLNADGGSLAHITNFPSTQTVSGSVSVTNLPSTQAVSWSGQTVGVSSLPSLPAGANTIGSVNVANYPASQTVSDTQSAPFSGVVAMTAGTVYGAQRSVGVLCTSSGNVQLQLSDGSGLTLPVAPGWQTFPFAVVQIVAAGTTATASFFNLK
;
A
#
# COMPACT_ATOMS: atom_id res chain seq x y z
N MET A 1 -34.20 63.89 -9.12
CA MET A 1 -32.78 64.23 -8.89
C MET A 1 -32.69 65.74 -8.88
N ILE A 2 -32.53 66.36 -7.71
CA ILE A 2 -32.45 67.84 -7.59
C ILE A 2 -31.08 68.22 -8.13
N ALA A 3 -31.03 68.97 -9.23
CA ALA A 3 -29.76 69.43 -9.79
C ALA A 3 -29.16 70.46 -8.83
N MET A 4 -28.12 70.04 -8.12
CA MET A 4 -27.36 70.86 -7.19
C MET A 4 -26.57 71.90 -8.00
N LYS A 5 -26.94 73.17 -7.90
CA LYS A 5 -26.20 74.24 -8.55
C LYS A 5 -25.08 74.69 -7.62
N GLN A 6 -23.87 74.21 -7.87
CA GLN A 6 -22.68 74.63 -7.14
C GLN A 6 -22.26 76.03 -7.63
N VAL A 7 -22.56 77.07 -6.85
CA VAL A 7 -22.03 78.41 -7.10
C VAL A 7 -20.75 78.57 -6.28
N LEU A 8 -19.63 78.83 -6.97
CA LEU A 8 -18.36 79.18 -6.36
C LEU A 8 -18.41 80.64 -5.93
N ILE A 9 -18.51 80.91 -4.63
CA ILE A 9 -18.63 82.27 -4.10
C ILE A 9 -17.38 82.64 -3.29
N PRO A 10 -16.62 83.68 -3.67
CA PRO A 10 -15.55 84.20 -2.84
C PRO A 10 -16.14 84.91 -1.61
N ALA A 11 -15.64 84.58 -0.42
CA ALA A 11 -16.05 85.19 0.84
C ALA A 11 -14.82 85.73 1.59
N ALA A 12 -15.01 86.81 2.37
CA ALA A 12 -13.92 87.36 3.17
C ALA A 12 -13.71 86.48 4.41
N PHE A 13 -12.48 86.03 4.62
CA PHE A 13 -12.16 85.08 5.69
C PHE A 13 -11.29 85.73 6.77
N ASN A 14 -11.73 85.68 8.01
CA ASN A 14 -10.99 86.18 9.18
C ASN A 14 -10.74 85.01 10.16
N PRO A 15 -9.56 84.36 10.08
CA PRO A 15 -9.24 83.20 10.93
C PRO A 15 -9.11 83.56 12.41
N ALA A 16 -8.72 84.79 12.75
CA ALA A 16 -8.59 85.23 14.15
C ALA A 16 -9.96 85.33 14.84
N ALA A 17 -10.97 85.83 14.12
CA ALA A 17 -12.36 85.85 14.59
C ALA A 17 -13.12 84.55 14.30
N ARG A 18 -12.53 83.62 13.55
CA ARG A 18 -13.16 82.42 12.98
C ARG A 18 -14.40 82.73 12.15
N THR A 19 -14.41 83.87 11.45
CA THR A 19 -15.58 84.31 10.69
C THR A 19 -15.37 84.19 9.19
N VAL A 20 -16.42 83.79 8.47
CA VAL A 20 -16.52 83.93 7.01
C VAL A 20 -17.66 84.91 6.73
N ASP A 21 -17.35 85.98 6.01
CA ASP A 21 -18.28 87.06 5.72
C ASP A 21 -18.78 86.97 4.27
N PHE A 22 -20.10 86.74 4.15
CA PHE A 22 -20.84 86.66 2.90
C PHE A 22 -21.62 87.96 2.59
N SER A 23 -21.29 89.09 3.21
CA SER A 23 -22.03 90.36 3.01
C SER A 23 -21.99 90.85 1.56
N ASN A 24 -20.97 90.47 0.79
CA ASN A 24 -20.87 90.77 -0.64
C ASN A 24 -21.75 89.86 -1.53
N VAL A 25 -22.46 88.91 -0.93
CA VAL A 25 -23.29 87.92 -1.63
C VAL A 25 -24.75 88.29 -1.48
N SER A 26 -25.31 88.93 -2.50
CA SER A 26 -26.72 89.32 -2.51
C SER A 26 -27.64 88.10 -2.36
N GLY A 27 -28.55 88.14 -1.39
CA GLY A 27 -29.51 87.07 -1.13
C GLY A 27 -28.94 85.84 -0.42
N PHE A 28 -27.81 85.98 0.30
CA PHE A 28 -27.26 84.90 1.11
C PHE A 28 -28.20 84.50 2.27
N VAL A 29 -28.53 83.22 2.35
CA VAL A 29 -29.37 82.61 3.38
C VAL A 29 -28.58 81.50 4.08
N PRO A 30 -28.09 81.70 5.31
CA PRO A 30 -27.19 80.76 5.98
C PRO A 30 -27.66 79.29 6.00
N ALA A 31 -28.98 79.05 6.05
CA ALA A 31 -29.58 77.72 6.03
C ALA A 31 -29.33 76.92 4.73
N ARG A 32 -28.89 77.57 3.65
CA ARG A 32 -28.59 76.95 2.36
C ARG A 32 -27.08 76.74 2.11
N LEU A 33 -26.26 77.02 3.12
CA LEU A 33 -24.83 76.74 3.07
C LEU A 33 -24.59 75.25 3.29
N LEU A 34 -23.90 74.63 2.35
CA LEU A 34 -23.69 73.17 2.30
C LEU A 34 -22.30 72.80 2.82
N ALA A 35 -21.27 73.53 2.40
CA ALA A 35 -19.90 73.34 2.86
C ALA A 35 -19.08 74.61 2.68
N ILE A 36 -18.02 74.77 3.46
CA ILE A 36 -16.97 75.77 3.21
C ILE A 36 -15.62 75.07 3.19
N VAL A 37 -14.86 75.30 2.13
CA VAL A 37 -13.52 74.72 1.92
C VAL A 37 -12.49 75.84 1.80
N ASN A 38 -11.45 75.78 2.62
CA ASN A 38 -10.24 76.57 2.39
C ASN A 38 -9.39 75.85 1.33
N SER A 39 -9.40 76.37 0.11
CA SER A 39 -8.68 75.79 -1.03
C SER A 39 -7.16 75.96 -0.93
N SER A 40 -6.68 77.03 -0.27
CA SER A 40 -5.25 77.24 0.00
C SER A 40 -4.71 76.20 0.96
N ALA A 41 -5.44 75.94 2.06
CA ALA A 41 -5.07 74.96 3.08
C ALA A 41 -5.53 73.52 2.76
N ARG A 42 -6.29 73.33 1.67
CA ARG A 42 -6.91 72.05 1.28
C ARG A 42 -7.73 71.42 2.41
N ALA A 43 -8.46 72.23 3.16
CA ALA A 43 -9.20 71.81 4.35
C ALA A 43 -10.69 72.18 4.26
N VAL A 44 -11.56 71.27 4.68
CA VAL A 44 -12.99 71.57 4.93
C VAL A 44 -13.07 72.26 6.28
N ILE A 45 -13.64 73.46 6.32
CA ILE A 45 -13.75 74.29 7.53
C ILE A 45 -15.20 74.47 8.00
N TYR A 46 -16.16 74.09 7.16
CA TYR A 46 -17.56 73.91 7.54
C TYR A 46 -18.15 72.71 6.79
N ASP A 47 -18.77 71.81 7.54
CA ASP A 47 -19.60 70.71 7.07
C ASP A 47 -20.63 70.41 8.17
N PRO A 48 -21.94 70.60 7.91
CA PRO A 48 -22.97 70.41 8.93
C PRO A 48 -23.09 68.96 9.41
N THR A 49 -22.51 67.99 8.70
CA THR A 49 -22.56 66.56 9.05
C THR A 49 -21.35 66.10 9.87
N SER A 50 -20.28 66.89 9.92
CA SER A 50 -19.03 66.53 10.60
C SER A 50 -18.91 67.21 11.97
N PHE A 51 -18.60 66.42 13.02
CA PHE A 51 -18.42 66.95 14.37
C PHE A 51 -17.26 67.96 14.43
N GLY A 52 -17.49 69.11 15.05
CA GLY A 52 -16.48 70.17 15.21
C GLY A 52 -16.31 71.10 14.01
N LEU A 53 -17.02 70.86 12.89
CA LEU A 53 -17.03 71.72 11.69
C LEU A 53 -18.36 72.48 11.51
N GLY A 54 -19.11 72.70 12.60
CA GLY A 54 -20.38 73.42 12.59
C GLY A 54 -20.24 74.95 12.62
N ILE A 55 -21.38 75.62 12.85
CA ILE A 55 -21.48 77.08 13.05
C ILE A 55 -21.73 77.34 14.53
N THR A 56 -20.96 78.24 15.13
CA THR A 56 -21.13 78.67 16.54
C THR A 56 -22.15 79.80 16.66
N SER A 57 -22.15 80.75 15.71
CA SER A 57 -23.12 81.85 15.67
C SER A 57 -23.27 82.41 14.26
N ILE A 58 -24.41 83.05 14.01
CA ILE A 58 -24.74 83.74 12.75
C ILE A 58 -25.16 85.16 13.12
N SER A 59 -24.53 86.16 12.49
CA SER A 59 -24.93 87.57 12.60
C SER A 59 -25.01 88.18 11.21
N GLY A 60 -26.24 88.35 10.70
CA GLY A 60 -26.46 88.75 9.30
C GLY A 60 -25.84 87.74 8.33
N SER A 61 -24.93 88.21 7.48
CA SER A 61 -24.19 87.40 6.50
C SER A 61 -22.83 86.90 7.02
N VAL A 62 -22.51 87.14 8.29
CA VAL A 62 -21.25 86.70 8.91
C VAL A 62 -21.51 85.42 9.71
N ILE A 63 -20.74 84.37 9.40
CA ILE A 63 -20.82 83.07 10.05
C ILE A 63 -19.56 82.84 10.89
N THR A 64 -19.74 82.52 12.17
CA THR A 64 -18.64 82.11 13.06
C THR A 64 -18.50 80.59 13.07
N LEU A 65 -17.35 80.07 12.65
CA LEU A 65 -17.07 78.65 12.53
C LEU A 65 -16.74 78.02 13.89
N GLN A 66 -17.20 76.78 14.11
CA GLN A 66 -16.75 75.94 15.23
C GLN A 66 -15.33 75.41 15.01
N ALA A 67 -14.92 75.23 13.75
CA ALA A 67 -13.63 74.71 13.36
C ALA A 67 -12.47 75.56 13.91
N ASN A 68 -11.40 74.90 14.39
CA ASN A 68 -10.17 75.60 14.76
C ASN A 68 -9.40 76.00 13.50
N VAL A 69 -9.56 77.26 13.08
CA VAL A 69 -8.89 77.81 11.89
C VAL A 69 -7.68 78.69 12.23
N ALA A 70 -7.13 78.59 13.44
CA ALA A 70 -6.03 79.45 13.91
C ALA A 70 -4.74 79.34 13.06
N ALA A 71 -4.56 78.24 12.33
CA ALA A 71 -3.41 78.01 11.45
C ALA A 71 -3.58 78.57 10.03
N GLN A 72 -4.75 79.13 9.69
CA GLN A 72 -5.06 79.62 8.34
C GLN A 72 -4.77 81.11 8.20
N GLY A 73 -4.44 81.56 6.98
CA GLY A 73 -4.16 82.98 6.70
C GLY A 73 -5.42 83.75 6.31
N ALA A 74 -5.51 85.04 6.65
CA ALA A 74 -6.62 85.90 6.19
C ALA A 74 -6.67 86.07 4.66
N SER A 75 -5.56 85.80 3.97
CA SER A 75 -5.47 85.80 2.50
C SER A 75 -5.81 84.44 1.87
N ASP A 76 -6.16 83.42 2.67
CA ASP A 76 -6.52 82.11 2.13
C ASP A 76 -7.82 82.18 1.32
N ARG A 77 -7.85 81.43 0.22
CA ARG A 77 -9.02 81.38 -0.65
C ARG A 77 -10.04 80.40 -0.10
N VAL A 78 -11.14 80.94 0.40
CA VAL A 78 -12.28 80.18 0.90
C VAL A 78 -13.37 80.08 -0.16
N ILE A 79 -13.86 78.87 -0.35
CA ILE A 79 -14.90 78.50 -1.31
C ILE A 79 -16.11 78.01 -0.52
N ALA A 80 -17.24 78.70 -0.65
CA ALA A 80 -18.50 78.22 -0.12
C ALA A 80 -19.29 77.47 -1.19
N PHE A 81 -19.82 76.32 -0.82
CA PHE A 81 -20.81 75.56 -1.56
C PHE A 81 -22.17 75.95 -1.01
N TYR A 82 -22.96 76.62 -1.85
CA TYR A 82 -24.21 77.25 -1.44
C TYR A 82 -25.31 76.91 -2.42
N ASP A 83 -26.47 76.52 -1.91
CA ASP A 83 -27.68 76.40 -2.72
C ASP A 83 -28.32 77.78 -2.89
N ASP A 84 -28.31 78.33 -4.10
CA ASP A 84 -28.94 79.62 -4.38
C ASP A 84 -30.49 79.55 -4.33
N GLY A 85 -31.05 78.34 -4.23
CA GLY A 85 -32.46 77.99 -4.28
C GLY A 85 -33.22 78.66 -5.42
N LYS A 86 -32.51 79.00 -6.50
CA LYS A 86 -33.11 79.19 -7.81
C LYS A 86 -33.39 77.80 -8.38
N SER A 87 -34.46 77.66 -9.16
CA SER A 87 -34.82 76.39 -9.79
C SER A 87 -33.61 75.74 -10.46
N ALA A 88 -33.50 74.41 -10.32
CA ALA A 88 -32.48 73.56 -10.94
C ALA A 88 -32.03 74.11 -12.29
N ALA A 89 -30.70 74.22 -12.51
CA ALA A 89 -30.13 74.75 -13.73
C ALA A 89 -30.82 74.12 -14.95
N THR A 90 -31.73 74.85 -15.58
CA THR A 90 -32.30 74.46 -16.86
C THR A 90 -31.14 74.49 -17.86
N ALA A 91 -31.13 73.53 -18.79
CA ALA A 91 -30.04 73.28 -19.73
C ALA A 91 -29.55 74.52 -20.53
N ALA A 92 -30.26 75.64 -20.47
CA ALA A 92 -29.90 76.93 -21.07
C ALA A 92 -28.80 77.72 -20.32
N MET A 93 -28.47 77.41 -19.06
CA MET A 93 -27.49 78.20 -18.27
C MET A 93 -26.06 77.64 -18.28
N GLN A 94 -25.70 76.80 -19.26
CA GLN A 94 -24.34 76.31 -19.50
C GLN A 94 -23.67 76.92 -20.77
N PRO A 95 -23.59 78.26 -21.00
CA PRO A 95 -22.96 78.77 -22.23
C PRO A 95 -21.42 78.77 -22.20
N ALA A 96 -20.77 78.58 -21.05
CA ALA A 96 -19.32 78.82 -20.93
C ALA A 96 -18.45 77.56 -21.09
N LEU A 97 -19.02 76.36 -21.17
CA LEU A 97 -18.24 75.12 -21.37
C LEU A 97 -18.14 74.67 -22.83
N ASN A 98 -18.84 75.36 -23.75
CA ASN A 98 -18.98 74.95 -25.15
C ASN A 98 -18.25 75.88 -26.14
N ALA A 99 -17.36 76.77 -25.66
CA ALA A 99 -16.65 77.72 -26.52
C ALA A 99 -15.54 77.07 -27.39
N ASP A 100 -15.18 75.81 -27.15
CA ASP A 100 -14.08 75.13 -27.86
C ASP A 100 -14.54 74.26 -29.04
N GLY A 101 -15.74 74.51 -29.60
CA GLY A 101 -16.15 73.93 -30.89
C GLY A 101 -16.35 72.40 -30.92
N GLY A 102 -16.23 71.71 -29.78
CA GLY A 102 -16.60 70.31 -29.64
C GLY A 102 -18.11 70.17 -29.51
N ALA A 103 -18.78 69.99 -30.65
CA ALA A 103 -20.17 69.59 -30.68
C ALA A 103 -20.34 68.23 -29.98
N LEU A 104 -20.65 68.24 -28.68
CA LEU A 104 -21.37 67.13 -28.05
C LEU A 104 -22.83 67.21 -28.50
N SER A 105 -23.03 67.08 -29.82
CA SER A 105 -24.28 66.53 -30.33
C SER A 105 -24.36 65.14 -29.76
N HIS A 106 -25.37 64.91 -28.93
CA HIS A 106 -25.79 63.58 -28.55
C HIS A 106 -26.20 62.86 -29.84
N VAL A 107 -25.23 62.22 -30.50
CA VAL A 107 -25.45 61.41 -31.70
C VAL A 107 -26.20 60.16 -31.25
N THR A 108 -27.53 60.26 -31.20
CA THR A 108 -28.43 59.12 -30.96
C THR A 108 -28.52 58.19 -32.17
N ASN A 109 -27.88 58.55 -33.28
CA ASN A 109 -27.94 57.82 -34.53
C ASN A 109 -26.54 57.74 -35.16
N PHE A 110 -25.61 57.08 -34.47
CA PHE A 110 -24.45 56.53 -35.16
C PHE A 110 -24.96 55.32 -35.95
N PRO A 111 -24.98 55.35 -37.29
CA PRO A 111 -25.28 54.13 -38.04
C PRO A 111 -24.25 53.07 -37.64
N SER A 112 -24.68 51.84 -37.40
CA SER A 112 -23.81 50.72 -37.04
C SER A 112 -22.72 50.43 -38.07
N THR A 113 -22.86 51.00 -39.27
CA THR A 113 -21.86 50.93 -40.34
C THR A 113 -21.72 52.30 -40.97
N GLN A 114 -20.55 52.92 -40.82
CA GLN A 114 -20.17 54.13 -41.53
C GLN A 114 -19.14 53.74 -42.59
N THR A 115 -19.55 53.66 -43.85
CA THR A 115 -18.66 53.32 -44.96
C THR A 115 -17.80 54.54 -45.29
N ILE A 116 -16.56 54.56 -44.81
CA ILE A 116 -15.60 55.57 -45.20
C ILE A 116 -15.16 55.26 -46.63
N ALA A 117 -15.67 56.02 -47.60
CA ALA A 117 -15.23 55.96 -48.99
C ALA A 117 -13.90 56.71 -49.12
N GLY A 118 -12.81 56.05 -48.71
CA GLY A 118 -11.45 56.58 -48.80
C GLY A 118 -10.46 55.62 -48.15
N ALA A 119 -9.26 55.50 -48.74
CA ALA A 119 -8.19 54.73 -48.13
C ALA A 119 -7.71 55.45 -46.87
N VAL A 120 -8.04 54.89 -45.70
CA VAL A 120 -7.44 55.31 -44.43
C VAL A 120 -5.98 54.86 -44.47
N THR A 121 -5.10 55.76 -44.89
CA THR A 121 -3.67 55.51 -44.92
C THR A 121 -3.12 55.88 -43.55
N ALA A 122 -3.09 54.92 -42.63
CA ALA A 122 -2.33 55.08 -41.39
C ALA A 122 -0.85 55.07 -41.78
N THR A 123 -0.21 56.24 -41.76
CA THR A 123 1.25 56.35 -41.88
C THR A 123 1.83 56.11 -40.48
N ASP A 124 1.91 54.85 -40.08
CA ASP A 124 2.66 54.46 -38.90
C ASP A 124 4.14 54.44 -39.25
N GLY A 125 4.91 55.36 -38.68
CA GLY A 125 6.38 55.39 -38.79
C GLY A 125 7.08 54.21 -38.08
N GLY A 126 6.37 53.10 -37.85
CA GLY A 126 6.88 51.88 -37.22
C GLY A 126 7.40 50.88 -38.25
N ALA A 127 8.38 50.07 -37.86
CA ALA A 127 8.83 48.96 -38.70
C ALA A 127 7.64 48.00 -38.96
N PRO A 128 7.45 47.50 -40.20
CA PRO A 128 6.36 46.59 -40.51
C PRO A 128 6.46 45.34 -39.64
N ILE A 129 5.33 44.93 -39.06
CA ILE A 129 5.22 43.65 -38.34
C ILE A 129 5.44 42.53 -39.37
N THR A 130 6.67 42.05 -39.46
CA THR A 130 7.05 40.90 -40.27
C THR A 130 6.84 39.64 -39.43
N GLY A 131 5.99 38.72 -39.90
CA GLY A 131 5.75 37.43 -39.24
C GLY A 131 4.35 37.20 -38.64
N ALA A 132 3.42 38.16 -38.76
CA ALA A 132 2.01 37.93 -38.47
C ALA A 132 1.20 37.96 -39.78
N THR A 133 0.67 36.81 -40.19
CA THR A 133 -0.35 36.75 -41.26
C THR A 133 -1.69 37.09 -40.65
N LEU A 134 -2.46 38.00 -41.26
CA LEU A 134 -3.83 38.23 -40.82
C LEU A 134 -4.62 36.92 -40.87
N PRO A 135 -5.34 36.55 -39.80
CA PRO A 135 -6.20 35.39 -39.83
C PRO A 135 -7.27 35.56 -40.90
N THR A 136 -7.61 34.47 -41.59
CA THR A 136 -8.63 34.42 -42.63
C THR A 136 -9.94 35.04 -42.11
N GLY A 137 -10.33 36.18 -42.67
CA GLY A 137 -11.55 36.92 -42.29
C GLY A 137 -11.34 38.21 -41.47
N GLY A 138 -10.12 38.53 -41.04
CA GLY A 138 -9.81 39.82 -40.40
C GLY A 138 -9.45 40.89 -41.43
N SER A 139 -10.07 42.07 -41.36
CA SER A 139 -9.58 43.28 -42.05
C SER A 139 -9.53 44.46 -41.07
N GLY A 140 -8.60 45.39 -41.27
CA GLY A 140 -8.43 46.57 -40.43
C GLY A 140 -7.86 46.30 -39.03
N LEU A 141 -8.03 47.27 -38.13
CA LEU A 141 -7.43 47.28 -36.79
C LEU A 141 -7.88 46.10 -35.91
N THR A 142 -9.12 45.64 -36.06
CA THR A 142 -9.65 44.51 -35.28
C THR A 142 -9.04 43.18 -35.70
N GLY A 143 -8.75 42.99 -37.00
CA GLY A 143 -8.00 41.83 -37.49
C GLY A 143 -6.58 41.78 -36.94
N TRP A 144 -5.91 42.93 -36.88
CA TRP A 144 -4.58 43.06 -36.30
C TRP A 144 -4.56 42.84 -34.78
N LEU A 145 -5.49 43.45 -34.05
CA LEU A 145 -5.62 43.24 -32.60
C LEU A 145 -5.93 41.77 -32.28
N SER A 146 -6.73 41.09 -33.10
CA SER A 146 -7.01 39.66 -32.96
C SER A 146 -5.77 38.80 -33.24
N ALA A 147 -4.97 39.14 -34.26
CA ALA A 147 -3.69 38.46 -34.54
C ALA A 147 -2.68 38.65 -33.40
N ILE A 148 -2.56 39.85 -32.87
CA ILE A 148 -1.70 40.18 -31.72
C ILE A 148 -2.18 39.44 -30.46
N TRP A 149 -3.48 39.49 -30.17
CA TRP A 149 -4.07 38.77 -29.05
C TRP A 149 -3.83 37.26 -29.17
N SER A 150 -4.02 36.67 -30.35
CA SER A 150 -3.76 35.25 -30.61
C SER A 150 -2.28 34.88 -30.36
N LYS A 151 -1.35 35.74 -30.78
CA LYS A 151 0.09 35.52 -30.53
C LYS A 151 0.47 35.71 -29.06
N LEU A 152 -0.15 36.65 -28.34
CA LEU A 152 0.11 36.92 -26.92
C LEU A 152 -0.60 35.93 -25.98
N SER A 153 -1.74 35.39 -26.38
CA SER A 153 -2.51 34.41 -25.59
C SER A 153 -2.01 32.97 -25.79
N GLY A 154 -1.24 32.70 -26.85
CA GLY A 154 -0.45 31.48 -26.97
C GLY A 154 0.73 31.45 -25.98
N THR A 155 1.34 30.28 -25.83
CA THR A 155 2.58 30.13 -25.06
C THR A 155 3.67 30.96 -25.71
N LEU A 156 4.05 32.08 -25.08
CA LEU A 156 5.18 32.90 -25.51
C LEU A 156 6.47 32.11 -25.29
N ALA A 157 6.96 31.43 -26.32
CA ALA A 157 8.23 30.73 -26.28
C ALA A 157 9.36 31.76 -26.35
N VAL A 158 9.84 32.22 -25.21
CA VAL A 158 11.02 33.08 -25.14
C VAL A 158 12.26 32.21 -25.02
N SER A 159 13.02 32.09 -26.10
CA SER A 159 14.32 31.42 -26.08
C SER A 159 15.39 32.41 -25.64
N TRP A 160 15.90 32.24 -24.43
CA TRP A 160 17.02 33.02 -23.91
C TRP A 160 18.29 32.18 -24.05
N THR A 161 19.22 32.62 -24.89
CA THR A 161 20.57 32.04 -24.96
C THR A 161 21.56 32.96 -24.27
N GLY A 162 22.14 32.49 -23.16
CA GLY A 162 23.37 33.07 -22.60
C GLY A 162 23.23 34.22 -21.59
N GLN A 163 22.04 34.52 -21.05
CA GLN A 163 21.89 35.54 -20.00
C GLN A 163 21.17 34.97 -18.77
N SER A 164 21.79 35.11 -17.60
CA SER A 164 21.20 34.80 -16.31
C SER A 164 20.21 35.90 -15.92
N VAL A 165 18.91 35.60 -16.02
CA VAL A 165 17.85 36.50 -15.54
C VAL A 165 17.56 36.17 -14.09
N ALA A 166 17.78 37.13 -13.19
CA ALA A 166 17.35 37.01 -11.79
C ALA A 166 15.82 37.10 -11.75
N ALA A 167 15.14 35.96 -11.67
CA ALA A 167 13.70 35.91 -11.45
C ALA A 167 13.41 35.81 -9.95
N THR A 168 12.74 36.81 -9.38
CA THR A 168 12.21 36.73 -8.01
C THR A 168 10.96 35.85 -8.04
N GLN A 169 11.09 34.61 -7.56
CA GLN A 169 10.02 33.62 -7.61
C GLN A 169 9.01 33.85 -6.46
N SER A 170 7.73 34.06 -6.79
CA SER A 170 6.64 33.93 -5.82
C SER A 170 5.87 32.63 -6.07
N GLY A 171 5.98 31.66 -5.16
CA GLY A 171 5.22 30.41 -5.19
C GLY A 171 6.00 29.17 -5.66
N ALA A 172 5.35 28.01 -5.58
CA ALA A 172 5.94 26.73 -6.00
C ALA A 172 5.91 26.60 -7.52
N TRP A 173 7.07 26.44 -8.17
CA TRP A 173 7.14 26.04 -9.57
C TRP A 173 7.44 24.55 -9.67
N SER A 174 6.72 23.86 -10.55
CA SER A 174 7.13 22.56 -11.04
C SER A 174 8.07 22.77 -12.23
N VAL A 175 9.34 22.41 -12.07
CA VAL A 175 10.28 22.33 -13.20
C VAL A 175 10.15 20.92 -13.78
N SER A 176 9.61 20.80 -14.99
CA SER A 176 9.70 19.54 -15.75
C SER A 176 10.95 19.58 -16.62
N VAL A 177 11.86 18.63 -16.39
CA VAL A 177 13.05 18.43 -17.23
C VAL A 177 12.78 17.21 -18.10
N SER A 178 12.47 17.41 -19.38
CA SER A 178 12.06 16.35 -20.30
C SER A 178 13.23 15.66 -21.02
N ASN A 179 14.45 16.16 -20.86
CA ASN A 179 15.64 15.67 -21.55
C ASN A 179 16.63 14.94 -20.63
N LEU A 180 16.20 14.53 -19.43
CA LEU A 180 17.00 13.64 -18.61
C LEU A 180 17.06 12.26 -19.29
N PRO A 181 18.26 11.69 -19.54
CA PRO A 181 18.34 10.33 -20.04
C PRO A 181 17.69 9.38 -19.02
N THR A 182 17.02 8.34 -19.50
CA THR A 182 16.31 7.34 -18.67
C THR A 182 17.22 6.66 -17.65
N THR A 183 18.53 6.71 -17.89
CA THR A 183 19.60 6.31 -16.98
C THR A 183 20.70 7.35 -16.99
N GLN A 184 20.93 7.99 -15.84
CA GLN A 184 22.17 8.70 -15.57
C GLN A 184 23.06 7.80 -14.72
N ALA A 185 24.28 7.54 -15.19
CA ALA A 185 25.28 6.88 -14.37
C ALA A 185 25.68 7.84 -13.24
N ILE A 186 25.29 7.52 -12.00
CA ILE A 186 25.81 8.21 -10.82
C ILE A 186 27.14 7.54 -10.48
N SER A 187 28.26 8.21 -10.77
CA SER A 187 29.56 7.75 -10.31
C SER A 187 29.72 8.11 -8.83
N ALA A 188 29.44 7.16 -7.95
CA ALA A 188 29.55 7.34 -6.51
C ALA A 188 30.99 7.25 -5.97
N THR A 189 32.00 7.22 -6.86
CA THR A 189 33.41 7.05 -6.48
C THR A 189 33.98 8.19 -5.64
N SER A 190 33.27 9.33 -5.53
CA SER A 190 33.72 10.50 -4.77
C SER A 190 32.70 11.03 -3.76
N LEU A 191 31.60 10.33 -3.48
CA LEU A 191 30.71 10.77 -2.40
C LEU A 191 31.38 10.50 -1.05
N PRO A 192 31.52 11.52 -0.17
CA PRO A 192 31.93 11.30 1.20
C PRO A 192 30.96 10.32 1.86
N LEU A 193 31.50 9.19 2.31
CA LEU A 193 30.71 8.27 3.11
C LEU A 193 30.42 8.92 4.47
N PRO A 194 29.20 8.77 5.02
CA PRO A 194 28.92 9.22 6.37
C PRO A 194 29.87 8.54 7.36
N SER A 195 30.22 9.25 8.44
CA SER A 195 31.07 8.70 9.50
C SER A 195 30.45 7.39 10.02
N GLY A 196 31.20 6.27 9.93
CA GLY A 196 30.73 4.95 10.33
C GLY A 196 30.18 4.06 9.20
N ALA A 197 30.17 4.53 7.95
CA ALA A 197 29.90 3.64 6.83
C ALA A 197 30.94 2.51 6.75
N ALA A 198 30.47 1.29 6.53
CA ALA A 198 31.33 0.12 6.37
C ALA A 198 32.12 0.21 5.06
N THR A 199 33.33 0.77 5.13
CA THR A 199 34.32 0.65 4.05
C THR A 199 34.99 -0.72 4.13
N ALA A 200 35.53 -1.21 3.01
CA ALA A 200 36.29 -2.47 2.99
C ALA A 200 37.46 -2.47 4.01
N VAL A 201 38.00 -1.29 4.34
CA VAL A 201 39.04 -1.08 5.36
C VAL A 201 38.52 -1.28 6.79
N ASN A 202 37.23 -1.04 7.04
CA ASN A 202 36.58 -1.22 8.34
C ASN A 202 35.87 -2.59 8.49
N GLN A 203 36.09 -3.53 7.57
CA GLN A 203 35.65 -4.92 7.69
C GLN A 203 36.81 -5.91 7.93
N PRO A 204 37.71 -5.71 8.91
CA PRO A 204 38.86 -6.60 9.10
C PRO A 204 38.51 -8.02 9.59
N VAL A 205 37.22 -8.35 9.80
CA VAL A 205 36.81 -9.67 10.35
C VAL A 205 35.84 -10.44 9.43
N LEU A 206 35.24 -9.80 8.43
CA LEU A 206 34.22 -10.46 7.58
C LEU A 206 34.75 -11.03 6.26
N ASN A 207 35.93 -10.57 5.80
CA ASN A 207 36.41 -10.88 4.44
C ASN A 207 37.67 -11.77 4.39
N ALA A 208 38.17 -12.28 5.52
CA ALA A 208 39.32 -13.19 5.49
C ALA A 208 38.97 -14.60 4.95
N ASP A 209 37.68 -14.98 4.94
CA ASP A 209 37.27 -16.37 4.74
C ASP A 209 36.38 -16.58 3.49
N GLY A 210 36.34 -15.63 2.55
CA GLY A 210 35.69 -15.84 1.24
C GLY A 210 34.15 -15.86 1.25
N GLY A 211 33.50 -15.24 2.23
CA GLY A 211 32.06 -14.89 2.14
C GLY A 211 31.07 -15.92 2.68
N SER A 212 31.49 -16.92 3.46
CA SER A 212 30.55 -17.77 4.19
C SER A 212 30.23 -17.18 5.56
N LEU A 213 28.98 -16.80 5.78
CA LEU A 213 28.47 -16.31 7.06
C LEU A 213 28.81 -17.32 8.18
N ALA A 214 29.56 -16.85 9.19
CA ALA A 214 29.89 -17.54 10.44
C ALA A 214 30.73 -18.82 10.34
N HIS A 215 32.05 -18.67 10.22
CA HIS A 215 32.99 -19.72 10.60
C HIS A 215 33.00 -19.85 12.14
N ILE A 216 32.14 -20.71 12.68
CA ILE A 216 32.18 -21.08 14.10
C ILE A 216 33.34 -22.06 14.29
N THR A 217 34.53 -21.55 14.62
CA THR A 217 35.75 -22.32 14.90
C THR A 217 35.70 -23.12 16.21
N ASN A 218 34.69 -22.87 17.05
CA ASN A 218 34.59 -23.42 18.40
C ASN A 218 33.48 -24.48 18.55
N PHE A 219 33.12 -25.18 17.48
CA PHE A 219 32.36 -26.41 17.67
C PHE A 219 33.31 -27.51 18.15
N PRO A 220 33.06 -28.16 19.31
CA PRO A 220 33.84 -29.32 19.71
C PRO A 220 33.66 -30.42 18.66
N SER A 221 34.71 -31.21 18.41
CA SER A 221 34.68 -32.33 17.43
C SER A 221 33.62 -33.37 17.74
N THR A 222 33.08 -33.35 18.95
CA THR A 222 31.98 -34.19 19.43
C THR A 222 31.07 -33.35 20.32
N GLN A 223 29.78 -33.30 19.97
CA GLN A 223 28.76 -32.67 20.79
C GLN A 223 27.83 -33.77 21.34
N THR A 224 27.86 -33.98 22.66
CA THR A 224 26.95 -34.91 23.31
C THR A 224 25.53 -34.33 23.28
N VAL A 225 24.62 -35.00 22.59
CA VAL A 225 23.20 -34.63 22.60
C VAL A 225 22.52 -35.37 23.77
N SER A 226 22.23 -34.66 24.86
CA SER A 226 21.59 -35.23 26.06
C SER A 226 20.05 -35.21 26.00
N GLY A 227 19.48 -35.41 24.81
CA GLY A 227 18.03 -35.34 24.59
C GLY A 227 17.56 -36.15 23.39
N SER A 228 16.25 -36.25 23.21
CA SER A 228 15.66 -36.90 22.04
C SER A 228 15.74 -36.00 20.81
N VAL A 229 16.41 -36.46 19.77
CA VAL A 229 16.37 -35.83 18.44
C VAL A 229 15.13 -36.33 17.71
N SER A 230 14.12 -35.47 17.57
CA SER A 230 12.94 -35.78 16.75
C SER A 230 13.24 -35.43 15.29
N VAL A 231 13.45 -36.43 14.45
CA VAL A 231 13.59 -36.25 13.00
C VAL A 231 12.25 -36.56 12.33
N THR A 232 11.45 -35.53 12.09
CA THR A 232 10.06 -35.67 11.57
C THR A 232 9.98 -35.86 10.06
N ASN A 233 11.10 -35.75 9.34
CA ASN A 233 11.13 -35.77 7.87
C ASN A 233 11.89 -36.97 7.29
N LEU A 234 11.96 -38.09 8.01
CA LEU A 234 12.48 -39.33 7.43
C LEU A 234 11.38 -39.98 6.57
N PRO A 235 11.70 -40.49 5.36
CA PRO A 235 10.77 -41.31 4.60
C PRO A 235 10.34 -42.52 5.43
N SER A 236 9.08 -42.95 5.32
CA SER A 236 8.50 -44.08 6.07
C SER A 236 9.22 -45.41 5.84
N THR A 237 10.08 -45.47 4.82
CA THR A 237 11.00 -46.56 4.53
C THR A 237 12.37 -45.97 4.23
N GLN A 238 13.30 -46.15 5.18
CA GLN A 238 14.69 -45.83 4.98
C GLN A 238 15.47 -47.15 4.85
N ALA A 239 15.99 -47.43 3.67
CA ALA A 239 16.85 -48.58 3.46
C ALA A 239 18.18 -48.34 4.18
N VAL A 240 18.34 -48.92 5.37
CA VAL A 240 19.62 -48.90 6.08
C VAL A 240 20.52 -49.93 5.40
N SER A 241 21.36 -49.47 4.47
CA SER A 241 22.38 -50.31 3.85
C SER A 241 23.57 -50.45 4.80
N TRP A 242 23.59 -51.53 5.58
CA TRP A 242 24.71 -51.83 6.49
C TRP A 242 25.82 -52.55 5.73
N SER A 243 26.62 -51.79 4.99
CA SER A 243 27.80 -52.33 4.30
C SER A 243 28.95 -52.51 5.30
N GLY A 244 29.16 -53.74 5.77
CA GLY A 244 30.48 -54.17 6.29
C GLY A 244 30.69 -54.18 7.80
N GLN A 245 29.65 -54.02 8.64
CA GLN A 245 29.76 -54.27 10.08
C GLN A 245 28.72 -55.30 10.53
N THR A 246 29.20 -56.38 11.15
CA THR A 246 28.35 -57.35 11.84
C THR A 246 27.71 -56.65 13.03
N VAL A 247 26.38 -56.50 13.03
CA VAL A 247 25.67 -56.11 14.24
C VAL A 247 25.78 -57.29 15.21
N GLY A 248 26.56 -57.12 16.27
CA GLY A 248 26.57 -58.08 17.36
C GLY A 248 25.17 -58.12 17.98
N VAL A 249 24.45 -59.23 17.81
CA VAL A 249 23.12 -59.42 18.41
C VAL A 249 23.15 -59.34 19.95
N SER A 250 24.33 -59.43 20.56
CA SER A 250 24.56 -59.25 22.00
C SER A 250 24.29 -57.83 22.50
N SER A 251 24.27 -56.81 21.63
CA SER A 251 23.95 -55.43 22.01
C SER A 251 22.52 -55.02 21.70
N LEU A 252 21.68 -55.92 21.18
CA LEU A 252 20.28 -55.62 20.92
C LEU A 252 19.47 -55.79 22.22
N PRO A 253 18.56 -54.86 22.55
CA PRO A 253 17.61 -55.04 23.65
C PRO A 253 16.79 -56.32 23.47
N SER A 254 16.44 -56.97 24.58
CA SER A 254 15.54 -58.11 24.55
C SER A 254 14.22 -57.73 23.87
N LEU A 255 13.74 -58.58 22.95
CA LEU A 255 12.41 -58.40 22.38
C LEU A 255 11.37 -58.49 23.52
N PRO A 256 10.40 -57.56 23.58
CA PRO A 256 9.30 -57.66 24.53
C PRO A 256 8.53 -58.97 24.34
N ALA A 257 7.97 -59.50 25.44
CA ALA A 257 7.08 -60.64 25.36
C ALA A 257 5.86 -60.30 24.49
N GLY A 258 5.54 -61.17 23.52
CA GLY A 258 4.40 -60.98 22.60
C GLY A 258 4.66 -61.54 21.20
N ALA A 259 3.71 -61.28 20.29
CA ALA A 259 3.81 -61.63 18.88
C ALA A 259 4.76 -60.65 18.16
N ASN A 260 6.05 -60.99 18.10
CA ASN A 260 7.00 -60.26 17.29
C ASN A 260 6.91 -60.79 15.85
N THR A 261 6.52 -59.95 14.89
CA THR A 261 6.60 -60.30 13.45
C THR A 261 8.06 -60.17 13.01
N ILE A 262 8.85 -61.20 13.31
CA ILE A 262 10.18 -61.34 12.74
C ILE A 262 9.98 -61.91 11.33
N GLY A 263 10.56 -61.26 10.32
CA GLY A 263 10.55 -61.78 8.94
C GLY A 263 11.26 -63.13 8.82
N SER A 264 11.59 -63.55 7.60
CA SER A 264 12.37 -64.78 7.41
C SER A 264 13.74 -64.65 8.08
N VAL A 265 14.01 -65.53 9.06
CA VAL A 265 15.33 -65.65 9.68
C VAL A 265 16.13 -66.65 8.86
N ASN A 266 17.13 -66.17 8.13
CA ASN A 266 18.11 -67.05 7.49
C ASN A 266 19.30 -67.25 8.43
N VAL A 267 19.38 -68.43 9.05
CA VAL A 267 20.55 -68.81 9.86
C VAL A 267 21.53 -69.54 8.95
N ALA A 268 22.54 -68.81 8.46
CA ALA A 268 23.51 -69.35 7.50
C ALA A 268 24.50 -70.36 8.10
N ASN A 269 24.52 -70.52 9.43
CA ASN A 269 25.47 -71.38 10.12
C ASN A 269 24.76 -72.23 11.19
N TYR A 270 24.08 -73.29 10.75
CA TYR A 270 23.54 -74.29 11.67
C TYR A 270 24.72 -75.12 12.21
N PRO A 271 24.93 -75.22 13.54
CA PRO A 271 25.81 -76.25 14.08
C PRO A 271 25.28 -77.61 13.65
N ALA A 272 26.17 -78.51 13.21
CA ALA A 272 25.85 -79.78 12.54
C ALA A 272 25.02 -80.79 13.37
N SER A 273 24.54 -80.42 14.55
CA SER A 273 23.57 -81.17 15.31
C SER A 273 22.78 -80.21 16.18
N GLN A 274 21.50 -80.03 15.86
CA GLN A 274 20.53 -79.47 16.80
C GLN A 274 19.61 -80.61 17.20
N THR A 275 19.74 -81.08 18.44
CA THR A 275 18.77 -81.98 19.04
C THR A 275 17.50 -81.17 19.26
N VAL A 276 16.56 -81.25 18.30
CA VAL A 276 15.21 -80.73 18.51
C VAL A 276 14.54 -81.66 19.51
N SER A 277 14.58 -81.29 20.79
CA SER A 277 13.75 -81.91 21.82
C SER A 277 12.35 -81.37 21.66
N ASP A 278 11.57 -81.97 20.77
CA ASP A 278 10.13 -81.71 20.74
C ASP A 278 9.50 -82.32 22.00
N THR A 279 9.42 -81.50 23.04
CA THR A 279 8.85 -81.87 24.35
C THR A 279 7.34 -82.15 24.29
N GLN A 280 6.69 -81.99 23.13
CA GLN A 280 5.28 -82.33 22.90
C GLN A 280 5.08 -83.64 22.12
N SER A 281 6.15 -84.24 21.60
CA SER A 281 6.12 -85.62 21.11
C SER A 281 6.65 -86.52 22.23
N ALA A 282 5.79 -86.94 23.16
CA ALA A 282 6.18 -87.97 24.12
C ALA A 282 6.26 -89.31 23.35
N PRO A 283 7.45 -89.85 23.02
CA PRO A 283 7.53 -91.17 22.42
C PRO A 283 6.98 -92.16 23.45
N PHE A 284 6.00 -92.98 23.04
CA PHE A 284 5.60 -94.14 23.83
C PHE A 284 6.85 -94.98 24.13
N SER A 285 7.32 -94.95 25.38
CA SER A 285 8.57 -95.61 25.78
C SER A 285 8.31 -97.10 25.94
N GLY A 286 8.71 -97.90 24.95
CA GLY A 286 8.59 -99.37 24.98
C GLY A 286 7.65 -99.94 23.92
N VAL A 287 7.72 -99.43 22.70
CA VAL A 287 6.96 -99.92 21.54
C VAL A 287 7.35 -101.36 21.22
N VAL A 288 6.38 -102.29 21.21
CA VAL A 288 6.57 -103.66 20.73
C VAL A 288 5.73 -103.87 19.48
N ALA A 289 6.35 -104.22 18.35
CA ALA A 289 5.61 -104.53 17.12
C ALA A 289 4.74 -105.78 17.31
N MET A 290 3.49 -105.71 16.88
CA MET A 290 2.52 -106.80 16.97
C MET A 290 2.27 -107.43 15.59
N THR A 291 2.25 -108.75 15.56
CA THR A 291 1.88 -109.57 14.40
C THR A 291 0.47 -110.12 14.60
N ALA A 292 -0.40 -109.98 13.60
CA ALA A 292 -1.77 -110.51 13.66
C ALA A 292 -1.77 -112.03 13.91
N GLY A 293 -2.65 -112.50 14.79
CA GLY A 293 -2.73 -113.88 15.25
C GLY A 293 -1.80 -114.24 16.41
N THR A 294 -0.85 -113.38 16.81
CA THR A 294 0.04 -113.63 17.97
C THR A 294 -0.47 -112.92 19.23
N VAL A 295 -0.42 -113.60 20.39
CA VAL A 295 -0.81 -113.04 21.69
C VAL A 295 0.38 -112.34 22.35
N TYR A 296 0.16 -111.15 22.88
CA TYR A 296 1.13 -110.29 23.57
C TYR A 296 0.62 -109.95 24.98
N GLY A 297 1.53 -109.57 25.88
CA GLY A 297 1.14 -109.01 27.18
C GLY A 297 0.44 -107.66 27.00
N ALA A 298 -0.71 -107.47 27.65
CA ALA A 298 -1.48 -106.24 27.56
C ALA A 298 -0.66 -105.00 27.95
N GLN A 299 -0.64 -103.95 27.11
CA GLN A 299 -0.12 -102.63 27.48
C GLN A 299 -1.26 -101.60 27.56
N ARG A 300 -0.94 -100.31 27.67
CA ARG A 300 -1.94 -99.25 27.89
C ARG A 300 -2.68 -98.86 26.63
N SER A 301 -2.03 -98.96 25.47
CA SER A 301 -2.63 -98.55 24.20
C SER A 301 -2.07 -99.36 23.04
N VAL A 302 -2.78 -99.30 21.91
CA VAL A 302 -2.33 -99.87 20.63
C VAL A 302 -2.14 -98.74 19.62
N GLY A 303 -1.01 -98.76 18.93
CA GLY A 303 -0.73 -97.93 17.76
C GLY A 303 -1.01 -98.71 16.49
N VAL A 304 -1.69 -98.08 15.54
CA VAL A 304 -2.01 -98.65 14.23
C VAL A 304 -1.47 -97.69 13.18
N LEU A 305 -0.45 -98.12 12.43
CA LEU A 305 0.00 -97.44 11.23
C LEU A 305 -0.68 -98.09 10.03
N CYS A 306 -1.78 -97.50 9.58
CA CYS A 306 -2.60 -98.05 8.52
C CYS A 306 -2.15 -97.52 7.16
N THR A 307 -1.99 -98.39 6.16
CA THR A 307 -1.68 -98.03 4.77
C THR A 307 -2.91 -98.10 3.87
N SER A 308 -3.92 -98.91 4.22
CA SER A 308 -5.19 -99.00 3.52
C SER A 308 -6.35 -99.16 4.50
N SER A 309 -7.36 -98.30 4.39
CA SER A 309 -8.51 -98.28 5.29
C SER A 309 -9.22 -99.63 5.38
N GLY A 310 -9.73 -99.93 6.56
CA GLY A 310 -10.50 -101.15 6.79
C GLY A 310 -10.83 -101.30 8.26
N ASN A 311 -11.22 -102.51 8.66
CA ASN A 311 -11.45 -102.85 10.05
C ASN A 311 -10.23 -103.55 10.63
N VAL A 312 -9.94 -103.29 11.91
CA VAL A 312 -8.98 -104.04 12.72
C VAL A 312 -9.75 -104.69 13.84
N GLN A 313 -9.68 -106.02 13.93
CA GLN A 313 -10.30 -106.76 15.01
C GLN A 313 -9.28 -107.01 16.11
N LEU A 314 -9.60 -106.57 17.33
CA LEU A 314 -8.76 -106.62 18.51
C LEU A 314 -9.34 -107.62 19.50
N GLN A 315 -8.49 -108.37 20.19
CA GLN A 315 -8.85 -109.02 21.45
C GLN A 315 -8.26 -108.22 22.61
N LEU A 316 -9.12 -107.80 23.51
CA LEU A 316 -8.76 -107.02 24.69
C LEU A 316 -8.30 -107.93 25.84
N SER A 317 -7.65 -107.35 26.84
CA SER A 317 -7.10 -108.10 27.98
C SER A 317 -8.14 -108.82 28.84
N ASP A 318 -9.41 -108.44 28.76
CA ASP A 318 -10.54 -109.12 29.41
C ASP A 318 -11.08 -110.32 28.59
N GLY A 319 -10.49 -110.59 27.42
CA GLY A 319 -10.88 -111.65 26.51
C GLY A 319 -11.95 -111.25 25.48
N SER A 320 -12.55 -110.06 25.60
CA SER A 320 -13.56 -109.56 24.66
C SER A 320 -12.96 -109.15 23.31
N GLY A 321 -13.79 -109.16 22.27
CA GLY A 321 -13.43 -108.71 20.92
C GLY A 321 -13.95 -107.30 20.62
N LEU A 322 -13.14 -106.46 19.98
CA LEU A 322 -13.51 -105.12 19.53
C LEU A 322 -13.10 -104.90 18.06
N THR A 323 -14.02 -104.47 17.21
CA THR A 323 -13.72 -104.12 15.82
C THR A 323 -13.64 -102.61 15.66
N LEU A 324 -12.48 -102.12 15.20
CA LEU A 324 -12.22 -100.69 14.99
C LEU A 324 -12.08 -100.36 13.50
N PRO A 325 -12.85 -99.42 12.94
CA PRO A 325 -12.57 -98.88 11.63
C PRO A 325 -11.35 -97.96 11.71
N VAL A 326 -10.40 -98.12 10.79
CA VAL A 326 -9.17 -97.32 10.71
C VAL A 326 -8.99 -96.76 9.29
N ALA A 327 -8.54 -95.50 9.20
CA ALA A 327 -8.14 -94.85 7.95
C ALA A 327 -6.60 -94.83 7.78
N PRO A 328 -6.04 -94.56 6.58
CA PRO A 328 -4.60 -94.45 6.40
C PRO A 328 -3.96 -93.39 7.31
N GLY A 329 -2.79 -93.69 7.85
CA GLY A 329 -2.07 -92.85 8.81
C GLY A 329 -1.87 -93.52 10.17
N TRP A 330 -1.23 -92.78 11.08
CA TRP A 330 -1.00 -93.23 12.45
C TRP A 330 -2.22 -92.92 13.33
N GLN A 331 -2.72 -93.93 14.02
CA GLN A 331 -3.79 -93.79 15.00
C GLN A 331 -3.41 -94.54 16.28
N THR A 332 -3.76 -93.96 17.43
CA THR A 332 -3.55 -94.58 18.74
C THR A 332 -4.88 -94.79 19.44
N PHE A 333 -5.09 -95.99 19.97
CA PHE A 333 -6.31 -96.31 20.70
C PHE A 333 -5.97 -96.70 22.15
N PRO A 334 -6.65 -96.14 23.15
CA PRO A 334 -6.34 -96.36 24.57
C PRO A 334 -6.95 -97.66 25.10
N PHE A 335 -6.70 -98.77 24.40
CA PHE A 335 -7.20 -100.09 24.79
C PHE A 335 -6.04 -101.02 25.14
N ALA A 336 -6.25 -101.83 26.18
CA ALA A 336 -5.33 -102.89 26.58
C ALA A 336 -5.50 -104.10 25.67
N VAL A 337 -4.85 -104.07 24.51
CA VAL A 337 -4.93 -105.13 23.49
C VAL A 337 -3.94 -106.24 23.79
N VAL A 338 -4.41 -107.49 23.75
CA VAL A 338 -3.55 -108.68 23.87
C VAL A 338 -3.30 -109.36 22.52
N GLN A 339 -4.18 -109.18 21.53
CA GLN A 339 -3.99 -109.78 20.19
C GLN A 339 -4.68 -108.95 19.11
N ILE A 340 -4.03 -108.83 17.96
CA ILE A 340 -4.70 -108.42 16.72
C ILE A 340 -5.27 -109.69 16.07
N VAL A 341 -6.59 -109.82 16.01
CA VAL A 341 -7.27 -111.01 15.49
C VAL A 341 -7.19 -110.99 13.96
N ALA A 342 -6.54 -112.00 13.38
CA ALA A 342 -6.38 -112.07 11.92
C ALA A 342 -7.73 -112.20 11.19
N ALA A 343 -8.65 -113.00 11.75
CA ALA A 343 -10.02 -113.07 11.26
C ALA A 343 -10.75 -111.75 11.55
N GLY A 344 -11.28 -111.12 10.50
CA GLY A 344 -12.03 -109.86 10.59
C GLY A 344 -11.19 -108.58 10.50
N THR A 345 -9.85 -108.69 10.50
CA THR A 345 -8.97 -107.55 10.16
C THR A 345 -8.84 -107.43 8.64
N THR A 346 -9.43 -106.39 8.08
CA THR A 346 -9.39 -106.08 6.63
C THR A 346 -8.48 -104.90 6.28
N ALA A 347 -8.08 -104.08 7.27
CA ALA A 347 -7.11 -103.02 7.06
C ALA A 347 -5.70 -103.59 6.84
N THR A 348 -4.94 -103.00 5.91
CA THR A 348 -3.50 -103.27 5.79
C THR A 348 -2.76 -102.30 6.70
N ALA A 349 -2.15 -102.79 7.78
CA ALA A 349 -1.52 -101.94 8.79
C ALA A 349 -0.35 -102.63 9.50
N SER A 350 0.54 -101.83 10.09
CA SER A 350 1.49 -102.28 11.13
C SER A 350 0.93 -101.94 12.50
N PHE A 351 1.03 -102.88 13.44
CA PHE A 351 0.45 -102.77 14.76
C PHE A 351 1.54 -102.69 15.82
N PHE A 352 1.30 -101.91 16.87
CA PHE A 352 2.28 -101.63 17.90
C PHE A 352 1.61 -101.64 19.27
N ASN A 353 2.14 -102.44 20.18
CA ASN A 353 1.73 -102.45 21.58
C ASN A 353 2.50 -101.33 22.30
N LEU A 354 1.79 -100.33 22.81
CA LEU A 354 2.35 -99.10 23.36
C LEU A 354 2.19 -99.10 24.89
N LYS A 355 3.33 -99.01 25.58
CA LYS A 355 3.41 -98.99 27.04
C LYS A 355 3.00 -97.64 27.65
#